data_AF-A0A1Y0N6U8-F1
#
_entry.id   AF-A0A1Y0N6U8-F1
#
_cell.length_a   1.000
_cell.length_b   1.000
_cell.length_c   1.000
_cell.angle_alpha   90.00
_cell.angle_beta   90.00
_cell.angle_gamma   90.00
#
_symmetry.space_group_name_H-M   'P 1'
#
loop_
_entity.id
_entity.type
_entity.pdbx_description
1 polymer ?
#
loop_
_entity_poly.entity_id
_entity_poly.type
_entity_poly.pdbx_seq_one_letter_code
_entity_poly.pdbx_strand_id
1 'polypeptide(L)'
;MSSTSTPSARPSVIQLSIKEKAALYAAYIPMFTEGGVFIPTTRDYNLGDDVYVLLSLPEDMQRYPVAGKVAWITPAKAAGGRTQGVGILFPKDEKSRALKLKIEEILGAHMASDRPTQTV
;
A
#
# COMPACT_ATOMS: atom_id res chain seq x y z
N MET A 1 -22.69 -20.95 27.13
CA MET A 1 -22.33 -20.54 25.76
C MET A 1 -21.39 -19.36 25.89
N SER A 2 -20.09 -19.57 25.69
CA SER A 2 -19.07 -18.53 25.90
C SER A 2 -18.92 -17.71 24.64
N SER A 3 -19.31 -16.43 24.68
CA SER A 3 -19.05 -15.47 23.61
C SER A 3 -17.59 -15.07 23.62
N THR A 4 -16.80 -15.56 22.67
CA THR A 4 -15.48 -15.02 22.36
C THR A 4 -15.64 -13.65 21.69
N SER A 5 -15.53 -12.59 22.48
CA SER A 5 -15.29 -11.25 21.96
C SER A 5 -13.87 -11.21 21.37
N THR A 6 -13.77 -11.25 20.05
CA THR A 6 -12.54 -10.95 19.33
C THR A 6 -12.07 -9.57 19.78
N PRO A 7 -10.84 -9.39 20.31
CA PRO A 7 -10.37 -8.08 20.68
C PRO A 7 -10.39 -7.23 19.42
N SER A 8 -11.13 -6.12 19.45
CA SER A 8 -11.10 -5.09 18.42
C SER A 8 -9.69 -4.53 18.36
N ALA A 9 -8.86 -5.15 17.52
CA ALA A 9 -7.52 -4.71 17.22
C ALA A 9 -7.63 -3.25 16.79
N ARG A 10 -7.02 -2.36 17.57
CA ARG A 10 -6.98 -0.94 17.24
C ARG A 10 -6.42 -0.83 15.82
N PRO A 11 -7.12 -0.15 14.88
CA PRO A 11 -6.64 -0.05 13.51
C PRO A 11 -5.22 0.51 13.53
N SER A 12 -4.29 -0.25 12.98
CA SER A 12 -2.89 0.15 12.94
C SER A 12 -2.77 1.33 11.96
N VAL A 13 -2.35 2.49 12.48
CA VAL A 13 -2.08 3.66 11.66
C VAL A 13 -0.64 3.59 11.19
N ILE A 14 -0.45 3.57 9.87
CA ILE A 14 0.86 3.60 9.23
C ILE A 14 1.01 4.94 8.50
N GLN A 15 2.12 5.62 8.71
CA GLN A 15 2.49 6.79 7.92
C GLN A 15 3.51 6.37 6.86
N LEU A 16 3.17 6.58 5.59
CA LEU A 16 4.07 6.33 4.48
C LEU A 16 4.30 7.64 3.73
N SER A 17 5.55 8.11 3.73
CA SER A 17 5.94 9.34 3.04
C SER A 17 6.89 9.00 1.90
N ILE A 18 6.46 9.25 0.67
CA ILE A 18 7.23 8.94 -0.53
C ILE A 18 7.70 10.26 -1.13
N LYS A 19 9.02 10.47 -1.15
CA LYS A 19 9.61 11.74 -1.60
C LYS A 19 10.01 11.73 -3.08
N GLU A 20 10.23 10.55 -3.65
CA GLU A 20 10.78 10.39 -4.99
C GLU A 20 9.84 9.56 -5.86
N LYS A 21 9.75 9.93 -7.14
CA LYS A 21 8.92 9.23 -8.13
C LYS A 21 9.34 7.76 -8.33
N ALA A 22 10.64 7.46 -8.25
CA ALA A 22 11.13 6.08 -8.34
C ALA A 22 10.66 5.21 -7.15
N ALA A 23 10.64 5.78 -5.93
CA ALA A 23 10.12 5.10 -4.75
C ALA A 23 8.59 4.93 -4.83
N LEU A 24 7.87 5.90 -5.40
CA LEU A 24 6.44 5.78 -5.65
C LEU A 24 6.15 4.64 -6.63
N TYR A 25 6.94 4.56 -7.71
CA TYR A 25 6.81 3.48 -8.69
C TYR A 25 7.05 2.11 -8.08
N ALA A 26 8.11 1.96 -7.28
CA ALA A 26 8.41 0.70 -6.61
C ALA A 26 7.34 0.28 -5.59
N ALA A 27 6.74 1.26 -4.91
CA ALA A 27 5.71 1.01 -3.91
C ALA A 27 4.31 0.81 -4.50
N TYR A 28 3.99 1.41 -5.66
CA TYR A 28 2.65 1.32 -6.23
C TYR A 28 2.34 -0.08 -6.80
N ILE A 29 1.12 -0.56 -6.54
CA ILE A 29 0.64 -1.88 -6.96
C ILE A 29 -0.48 -1.70 -8.00
N PRO A 30 -0.17 -1.65 -9.30
CA PRO A 30 -1.17 -1.45 -10.35
C PRO A 30 -2.05 -2.68 -10.62
N MET A 31 -1.60 -3.87 -10.23
CA MET A 31 -2.32 -5.14 -10.46
C MET A 31 -3.62 -5.24 -9.64
N PHE A 32 -3.78 -4.40 -8.62
CA PHE A 32 -5.03 -4.28 -7.88
C PHE A 32 -6.01 -3.39 -8.64
N THR A 33 -7.26 -3.82 -8.79
CA THR A 33 -8.28 -3.07 -9.55
C THR A 33 -8.45 -1.65 -9.02
N GLU A 34 -8.50 -1.49 -7.70
CA GLU A 34 -8.60 -0.22 -6.99
C GLU A 34 -7.23 0.47 -6.80
N GLY A 35 -6.14 -0.17 -7.23
CA GLY A 35 -4.78 0.22 -6.92
C GLY A 35 -4.36 -0.20 -5.51
N GLY A 36 -3.08 -0.07 -5.22
CA GLY A 36 -2.56 -0.33 -3.89
C GLY A 36 -1.17 0.22 -3.69
N VAL A 37 -0.69 0.06 -2.46
CA VAL A 37 0.66 0.47 -2.08
C VAL A 37 1.34 -0.60 -1.25
N PHE A 38 2.60 -0.86 -1.53
CA PHE A 38 3.48 -1.69 -0.75
C PHE A 38 4.11 -0.87 0.37
N ILE A 39 4.05 -1.42 1.58
CA ILE A 39 4.58 -0.83 2.80
C ILE A 39 5.68 -1.76 3.33
N PRO A 40 6.96 -1.35 3.29
CA PRO A 40 8.02 -2.05 3.99
C PRO A 40 7.74 -2.10 5.48
N THR A 41 7.68 -3.30 6.06
CA THR A 41 7.41 -3.47 7.48
C THR A 41 7.87 -4.84 7.95
N THR A 42 8.36 -4.91 9.19
CA THR A 42 8.67 -6.18 9.87
C THR A 42 7.54 -6.64 10.78
N ARG A 43 6.45 -5.87 10.87
CA ARG A 43 5.27 -6.25 11.66
C ARG A 43 4.52 -7.37 10.95
N ASP A 44 4.01 -8.29 11.75
CA ASP A 44 3.15 -9.35 11.27
C ASP A 44 1.75 -8.83 10.98
N TYR A 45 1.22 -9.21 9.82
CA TYR A 45 -0.13 -8.93 9.35
C TYR A 45 -0.72 -10.20 8.75
N ASN A 46 -2.04 -10.31 8.76
CA ASN A 46 -2.77 -11.33 8.04
C ASN A 46 -3.44 -10.73 6.80
N LEU A 47 -3.68 -11.56 5.79
CA LEU A 47 -4.51 -11.17 4.65
C LEU A 47 -5.92 -10.79 5.13
N GLY A 48 -6.42 -9.67 4.64
CA GLY A 48 -7.73 -9.12 5.00
C GLY A 48 -7.70 -8.12 6.18
N ASP A 49 -6.58 -8.00 6.89
CA ASP A 49 -6.43 -7.05 8.01
C ASP A 49 -6.71 -5.61 7.57
N ASP A 50 -7.45 -4.89 8.40
CA ASP A 50 -7.74 -3.47 8.22
C ASP A 50 -6.53 -2.61 8.62
N VAL A 51 -6.10 -1.74 7.70
CA VAL A 51 -4.95 -0.87 7.90
C VAL A 51 -5.31 0.56 7.51
N TYR A 52 -5.01 1.50 8.39
CA TYR A 52 -5.19 2.92 8.11
C TYR A 52 -3.86 3.53 7.69
N VAL A 53 -3.74 3.93 6.43
CA VAL A 53 -2.51 4.49 5.87
C VAL A 53 -2.68 6.00 5.67
N LEU A 54 -1.71 6.78 6.15
CA LEU A 54 -1.55 8.17 5.79
C LEU A 54 -0.42 8.27 4.76
N LEU A 55 -0.78 8.37 3.49
CA LEU A 55 0.15 8.43 2.37
C LEU A 55 0.50 9.89 2.04
N SER A 56 1.78 10.19 1.87
CA SER A 56 2.25 11.46 1.29
C SER A 56 2.97 11.16 -0.02
N LEU A 57 2.62 11.89 -1.07
CA LEU A 57 3.15 11.70 -2.43
C LEU A 57 4.31 12.67 -2.69
N PRO A 58 5.17 12.37 -3.69
CA PRO A 58 6.23 13.28 -4.11
C PRO A 58 5.65 14.64 -4.51
N GLU A 59 6.32 15.71 -4.08
CA GLU A 59 5.96 17.11 -4.42
C GLU A 59 4.57 17.54 -3.97
N ASP A 60 3.90 16.76 -3.12
CA ASP A 60 2.59 17.06 -2.59
C ASP A 60 2.64 17.27 -1.07
N MET A 61 2.11 18.41 -0.62
CA MET A 61 1.97 18.71 0.81
C MET A 61 0.74 18.03 1.43
N GLN A 62 -0.21 17.60 0.60
CA GLN A 62 -1.43 16.93 1.04
C GLN A 62 -1.13 15.49 1.51
N ARG A 63 -1.73 15.11 2.63
CA ARG A 63 -1.76 13.71 3.10
C ARG A 63 -3.06 13.04 2.69
N TYR A 64 -2.95 11.79 2.28
CA TYR A 64 -4.04 10.97 1.80
C TYR A 64 -4.35 9.86 2.81
N PRO A 65 -5.45 9.98 3.57
CA PRO A 65 -5.92 8.91 4.44
C PRO A 65 -6.57 7.79 3.60
N VAL A 66 -6.15 6.56 3.83
CA VAL A 66 -6.63 5.35 3.14
C VAL A 66 -6.96 4.29 4.19
N ALA A 67 -8.22 3.90 4.27
CA ALA A 67 -8.65 2.75 5.07
C ALA A 67 -8.63 1.50 4.18
N GLY A 68 -7.44 0.93 4.02
CA GLY A 68 -7.20 -0.20 3.12
C GLY A 68 -7.21 -1.55 3.82
N LYS A 69 -7.02 -2.61 3.03
CA LYS A 69 -6.89 -3.98 3.53
C LYS A 69 -5.61 -4.62 3.05
N VAL A 70 -4.99 -5.47 3.87
CA VAL A 70 -3.83 -6.27 3.46
C VAL A 70 -4.27 -7.28 2.41
N ALA A 71 -3.73 -7.17 1.21
CA ALA A 71 -4.03 -8.05 0.08
C ALA A 71 -2.79 -8.82 -0.44
N TRP A 72 -1.61 -8.47 0.06
CA TRP A 72 -0.36 -9.14 -0.27
C TRP A 72 0.59 -9.11 0.93
N ILE A 73 1.36 -10.18 1.14
CA ILE A 73 2.38 -10.25 2.19
C ILE A 73 3.67 -10.75 1.55
N THR A 74 4.74 -9.98 1.71
CA THR A 74 6.11 -10.39 1.36
C THR A 74 6.83 -10.79 2.65
N PRO A 75 7.09 -12.10 2.89
CA PRO A 75 7.68 -12.56 4.14
C PRO A 75 9.16 -12.16 4.26
N ALA A 76 9.69 -12.23 5.48
CA ALA A 76 11.12 -12.10 5.71
C ALA A 76 11.89 -13.15 4.90
N LYS A 77 13.02 -12.75 4.30
CA LYS A 77 13.87 -13.62 3.47
C LYS A 77 13.18 -14.15 2.20
N ALA A 78 12.21 -13.40 1.67
CA ALA A 78 11.65 -13.69 0.35
C ALA A 78 12.77 -13.82 -0.71
N ALA A 79 12.61 -14.80 -1.60
CA ALA A 79 13.58 -15.07 -2.66
C ALA A 79 13.81 -13.81 -3.54
N GLY A 80 15.03 -13.66 -4.04
CA GLY A 80 15.39 -12.54 -4.92
C GLY A 80 15.67 -11.21 -4.21
N GLY A 81 15.87 -11.20 -2.89
CA GLY A 81 16.23 -9.99 -2.13
C GLY A 81 15.08 -8.99 -1.96
N ARG A 82 13.84 -9.46 -2.09
CA ARG A 82 12.64 -8.63 -1.94
C ARG A 82 12.52 -8.11 -0.50
N THR A 83 12.15 -6.83 -0.37
CA THR A 83 11.96 -6.19 0.93
C THR A 83 10.76 -6.80 1.63
N GLN A 84 10.89 -7.16 2.92
CA GLN A 84 9.76 -7.61 3.73
C GLN A 84 8.72 -6.50 3.85
N GLY A 85 7.44 -6.86 3.73
CA GLY A 85 6.36 -5.90 3.90
C GLY A 85 5.01 -6.41 3.46
N VAL A 86 4.06 -5.49 3.29
CA VAL A 86 2.67 -5.79 2.95
C VAL A 86 2.17 -4.91 1.82
N GLY A 87 1.37 -5.48 0.92
CA GLY A 87 0.62 -4.74 -0.08
C GLY A 87 -0.78 -4.44 0.45
N ILE A 88 -1.13 -3.15 0.48
CA ILE A 88 -2.42 -2.65 0.91
C ILE A 88 -3.27 -2.33 -0.31
N LEU A 89 -4.42 -3.00 -0.43
CA LEU A 89 -5.45 -2.70 -1.40
C LEU A 89 -6.21 -1.43 -0.98
N PHE A 90 -6.36 -0.49 -1.90
CA PHE A 90 -7.17 0.70 -1.66
C PHE A 90 -8.67 0.34 -1.59
N PRO A 91 -9.46 1.01 -0.73
CA PRO A 91 -10.89 0.76 -0.65
C PRO A 91 -11.59 1.28 -1.91
N LYS A 92 -12.75 0.69 -2.21
CA LYS A 92 -13.59 1.05 -3.35
C LYS A 92 -14.41 2.31 -3.06
N ASP A 93 -13.74 3.43 -2.88
CA ASP A 93 -14.35 4.75 -2.67
C ASP A 93 -13.80 5.83 -3.61
N GLU A 94 -14.51 6.95 -3.68
CA GLU A 94 -14.18 8.05 -4.59
C GLU A 94 -12.81 8.70 -4.28
N LYS A 95 -12.47 8.81 -2.99
CA LYS A 95 -11.22 9.45 -2.56
C LYS A 95 -10.02 8.62 -2.97
N SER A 96 -10.13 7.30 -2.83
CA SER A 96 -9.11 6.34 -3.20
C SER A 96 -8.99 6.18 -4.71
N ARG A 97 -10.11 6.30 -5.43
CA ARG A 97 -10.10 6.40 -6.89
C ARG A 97 -9.34 7.64 -7.37
N ALA A 98 -9.61 8.81 -6.78
CA ALA A 98 -8.88 10.03 -7.09
C ALA A 98 -7.39 9.94 -6.73
N LEU A 99 -7.06 9.29 -5.60
CA LEU A 99 -5.68 9.00 -5.21
C LEU A 99 -4.97 8.11 -6.24
N LYS A 100 -5.62 7.02 -6.67
CA LYS A 100 -5.10 6.13 -7.72
C LYS A 100 -4.77 6.93 -8.98
N LEU A 101 -5.73 7.71 -9.49
CA LEU A 101 -5.54 8.53 -10.69
C LEU A 101 -4.37 9.52 -10.53
N LYS A 102 -4.26 10.14 -9.35
CA LYS A 102 -3.16 11.06 -9.06
C LYS A 102 -1.80 10.36 -9.02
N ILE A 103 -1.72 9.16 -8.42
CA ILE A 103 -0.50 8.36 -8.44
C ILE A 103 -0.13 8.00 -9.88
N GLU A 104 -1.09 7.53 -10.68
CA GLU A 104 -0.89 7.18 -12.09
C GLU A 104 -0.45 8.40 -12.92
N GLU A 105 -0.99 9.59 -12.66
CA GLU A 105 -0.57 10.85 -13.29
C GLU A 105 0.86 11.25 -12.90
N ILE A 106 1.20 11.18 -11.60
CA ILE A 106 2.56 11.44 -11.11
C ILE A 106 3.55 10.47 -11.74
N LEU A 107 3.18 9.19 -11.85
CA LEU A 107 4.01 8.17 -12.50
C LEU A 107 4.11 8.41 -14.02
N GLY A 108 3.03 8.89 -14.66
CA GLY A 108 2.98 9.25 -16.06
C GLY A 108 3.45 8.12 -16.99
N ALA A 109 4.14 8.47 -18.07
CA ALA A 109 4.70 7.51 -19.04
C ALA A 109 5.77 6.55 -18.47
N HIS A 110 6.17 6.65 -17.20
CA HIS A 110 7.06 5.65 -16.58
C HIS A 110 6.38 4.32 -16.29
N MET A 111 5.05 4.22 -16.41
CA MET A 111 4.39 2.90 -16.51
C MET A 111 4.80 2.12 -17.78
N ALA A 112 5.39 2.77 -18.78
CA ALA A 112 5.96 2.10 -19.96
C ALA A 112 7.42 1.66 -19.77
N SER A 113 8.02 1.89 -18.59
CA SER A 113 9.36 1.40 -18.29
C SER A 113 9.27 -0.01 -17.70
N ASP A 114 10.00 -0.96 -18.29
CA ASP A 114 10.16 -2.38 -17.92
C ASP A 114 10.80 -2.63 -16.54
N ARG A 115 10.72 -1.66 -15.61
CA ARG A 115 11.30 -1.81 -14.27
C ARG A 115 10.39 -2.68 -13.41
N PRO A 116 10.92 -3.72 -12.75
CA PRO A 116 10.11 -4.54 -11.86
C PRO A 116 9.57 -3.69 -10.69
N THR A 117 8.27 -3.82 -10.40
CA THR A 117 7.71 -3.31 -9.14
C THR A 117 8.08 -4.26 -8.00
N GLN A 118 7.86 -3.86 -6.74
CA GLN A 118 8.15 -4.74 -5.60
C GLN A 118 7.21 -5.96 -5.51
N THR A 119 6.17 -6.01 -6.35
CA THR A 119 5.13 -7.05 -6.31
C THR A 119 5.15 -8.03 -7.49
N VAL A 120 5.98 -7.79 -8.51
CA VAL A 120 6.17 -8.73 -9.64
C VAL A 120 7.56 -9.34 -9.69
#